data_AF-A0A7L3Z4E5-F1
#
_entry.id   AF-A0A7L3Z4E5-F1
#
_cell.length_a   1.000
_cell.length_b   1.000
_cell.length_c   1.000
_cell.angle_alpha   90.00
_cell.angle_beta   90.00
_cell.angle_gamma   90.00
#
_symmetry.space_group_name_H-M   'P 1'
#
loop_
_entity.id
_entity.type
_entity.pdbx_description
1 polymer ?
#
loop_
_entity_poly.entity_id
_entity_poly.type
_entity_poly.pdbx_seq_one_letter_code
_entity_poly.pdbx_strand_id
1 'polypeptide(L)'
;TLLCRLPLISVALVQGKAVGGGAELTTACDFRLMTPGSEIRFVHKHMGLVPGWGGAARLVRIVGSGAALRLLSGAARVDPERALCLGLSEETLSSSDENGALEEARTWLSQYTEGPASVIRAVKKVVTAGRELPVEAALRTEKDIFGTVWGGPANLQALVRRPKHK
;
A
#
# COMPACT_ATOMS: atom_id res chain seq x y z
N THR A 1 0.51 -11.00 7.23
CA THR A 1 1.86 -10.60 6.77
C THR A 1 2.19 -10.99 5.33
N LEU A 2 1.44 -11.90 4.69
CA LEU A 2 1.72 -12.34 3.31
C LEU A 2 1.31 -11.34 2.22
N LEU A 3 0.30 -10.49 2.47
CA LEU A 3 -0.25 -9.57 1.47
C LEU A 3 0.80 -8.62 0.87
N CYS A 4 1.59 -7.92 1.70
CA CYS A 4 2.65 -7.02 1.22
C CYS A 4 3.72 -7.70 0.35
N ARG A 5 3.86 -9.03 0.47
CA ARG A 5 4.87 -9.85 -0.20
C ARG A 5 4.35 -10.56 -1.43
N LEU A 6 3.05 -10.47 -1.71
CA LEU A 6 2.51 -10.99 -2.95
C LEU A 6 3.15 -10.24 -4.13
N PRO A 7 3.40 -10.93 -5.26
CA PRO A 7 3.86 -10.29 -6.47
C PRO A 7 2.67 -9.63 -7.18
N LEU A 8 1.90 -8.80 -6.47
CA LEU A 8 0.70 -8.09 -6.91
C LEU A 8 0.63 -6.75 -6.17
N ILE A 9 0.03 -5.74 -6.79
CA ILE A 9 -0.36 -4.52 -6.10
C ILE A 9 -1.64 -4.81 -5.29
N SER A 10 -1.63 -4.46 -4.01
CA SER A 10 -2.75 -4.70 -3.10
C SER A 10 -3.32 -3.38 -2.56
N VAL A 11 -4.64 -3.25 -2.56
CA VAL A 11 -5.35 -2.11 -1.97
C VAL A 11 -6.32 -2.58 -0.90
N ALA A 12 -6.42 -1.85 0.21
CA ALA A 12 -7.50 -1.99 1.17
C ALA A 12 -8.56 -0.93 0.86
N LEU A 13 -9.73 -1.36 0.38
CA LEU A 13 -10.91 -0.50 0.25
C LEU A 13 -11.70 -0.52 1.57
N VAL A 14 -11.62 0.58 2.34
CA VAL A 14 -12.23 0.70 3.66
C VAL A 14 -13.57 1.42 3.53
N GLN A 15 -14.65 0.63 3.50
CA GLN A 15 -16.02 1.12 3.27
C GLN A 15 -16.81 1.37 4.57
N GLY A 16 -16.17 1.19 5.71
CA GLY A 16 -16.81 1.22 7.02
C GLY A 16 -15.78 1.20 8.14
N LYS A 17 -16.06 0.46 9.22
CA LYS A 17 -15.18 0.43 10.40
C LYS A 17 -14.11 -0.66 10.26
N ALA A 18 -12.86 -0.28 10.06
CA ALA A 18 -11.69 -1.15 10.18
C ALA A 18 -11.08 -0.99 11.58
N VAL A 19 -11.44 -1.88 12.52
CA VAL A 19 -11.09 -1.78 13.94
C VAL A 19 -10.25 -2.96 14.40
N GLY A 20 -9.22 -2.71 15.22
CA GLY A 20 -8.38 -3.76 15.80
C GLY A 20 -7.62 -4.54 14.72
N GLY A 21 -7.89 -5.84 14.59
CA GLY A 21 -7.31 -6.66 13.52
C GLY A 21 -7.66 -6.17 12.11
N GLY A 22 -8.85 -5.58 11.91
CA GLY A 22 -9.22 -4.96 10.65
C GLY A 22 -8.32 -3.75 10.32
N ALA A 23 -7.96 -2.94 11.32
CA ALA A 23 -6.99 -1.86 11.16
C ALA A 23 -5.57 -2.41 10.88
N GLU A 24 -5.18 -3.51 11.51
CA GLU A 24 -3.89 -4.14 11.20
C GLU A 24 -3.83 -4.69 9.76
N LEU A 25 -4.95 -5.17 9.24
CA LEU A 25 -5.07 -5.68 7.88
C LEU A 25 -4.89 -4.57 6.84
N THR A 26 -5.46 -3.37 7.05
CA THR A 26 -5.29 -2.25 6.10
C THR A 26 -3.82 -1.86 5.93
N THR A 27 -3.02 -1.93 7.01
CA THR A 27 -1.57 -1.67 6.94
C THR A 27 -0.79 -2.75 6.19
N ALA A 28 -1.38 -3.92 5.95
CA ALA A 28 -0.77 -5.02 5.22
C ALA A 28 -1.00 -4.93 3.69
N CYS A 29 -1.84 -4.00 3.23
CA CYS A 29 -1.94 -3.67 1.80
C CYS A 29 -0.92 -2.59 1.42
N ASP A 30 -0.65 -2.45 0.13
CA ASP A 30 0.22 -1.39 -0.38
C ASP A 30 -0.45 -0.03 -0.23
N PHE A 31 -1.70 0.03 -0.67
CA PHE A 31 -2.54 1.21 -0.64
C PHE A 31 -3.80 0.96 0.20
N ARG A 32 -4.47 2.05 0.56
CA ARG A 32 -5.67 2.19 1.40
C ARG A 32 -6.51 3.32 0.81
N LEU A 33 -7.69 2.95 0.34
CA LEU A 33 -8.73 3.88 -0.11
C LEU A 33 -9.85 3.86 0.92
N MET A 34 -10.42 5.02 1.21
CA MET A 34 -11.47 5.15 2.23
C MET A 34 -12.73 5.76 1.62
N THR A 35 -13.91 5.31 2.02
CA THR A 35 -15.18 5.95 1.64
C THR A 35 -15.61 6.98 2.68
N PRO A 36 -16.53 7.91 2.36
CA PRO A 36 -17.07 8.85 3.33
C PRO A 36 -17.70 8.12 4.53
N GLY A 37 -17.42 8.59 5.74
CA GLY A 37 -17.93 8.00 6.98
C GLY A 37 -17.21 6.73 7.47
N SER A 38 -16.27 6.17 6.69
CA SER A 38 -15.43 5.04 7.12
C SER A 38 -14.45 5.44 8.23
N GLU A 39 -13.86 4.45 8.92
CA GLU A 39 -12.83 4.70 9.93
C GLU A 39 -11.78 3.60 9.98
N ILE A 40 -10.54 3.98 10.33
CA ILE A 40 -9.50 3.06 10.77
C ILE A 40 -9.18 3.35 12.24
N ARG A 41 -9.16 2.32 13.09
CA ARG A 41 -8.89 2.50 14.53
C ARG A 41 -8.20 1.30 15.19
N PHE A 42 -7.09 1.55 15.86
CA PHE A 42 -6.34 0.53 16.61
C PHE A 42 -6.75 0.52 18.09
N VAL A 43 -7.61 -0.41 18.50
CA VAL A 43 -8.22 -0.44 19.85
C VAL A 43 -7.51 -1.36 20.87
N HIS A 44 -6.37 -1.95 20.50
CA HIS A 44 -5.66 -2.96 21.30
C HIS A 44 -5.41 -2.55 22.75
N LYS A 45 -5.12 -1.27 23.01
CA LYS A 45 -4.95 -0.73 24.38
C LYS A 45 -6.16 -1.01 25.27
N HIS A 46 -7.37 -0.83 24.76
CA HIS A 46 -8.59 -1.08 25.53
C HIS A 46 -8.83 -2.56 25.80
N MET A 47 -8.17 -3.43 25.04
CA MET A 47 -8.20 -4.88 25.22
C MET A 47 -7.05 -5.37 26.12
N GLY A 48 -6.21 -4.47 26.66
CA GLY A 48 -5.01 -4.85 27.41
C GLY A 48 -3.90 -5.45 26.53
N LEU A 49 -3.87 -5.12 25.24
CA LEU A 49 -2.97 -5.70 24.25
C LEU A 49 -2.24 -4.61 23.45
N VAL A 50 -1.23 -5.06 22.69
CA VAL A 50 -0.62 -4.29 21.59
C VAL A 50 -1.00 -4.93 20.25
N PRO A 51 -0.86 -4.22 19.11
CA PRO A 51 -1.06 -4.83 17.79
C PRO A 51 -0.17 -6.07 17.61
N GLY A 52 -0.78 -7.21 17.28
CA GLY A 52 -0.11 -8.50 17.27
C GLY A 52 0.24 -9.02 15.88
N TRP A 53 -0.37 -8.48 14.83
CA TRP A 53 -0.24 -9.00 13.45
C TRP A 53 0.72 -8.17 12.59
N GLY A 54 1.56 -7.38 13.25
CA GLY A 54 2.56 -6.50 12.64
C GLY A 54 2.02 -5.11 12.25
N GLY A 55 0.81 -4.76 12.66
CA GLY A 55 0.18 -3.48 12.37
C GLY A 55 0.98 -2.30 12.91
N ALA A 56 1.56 -2.40 14.12
CA ALA A 56 2.40 -1.33 14.68
C ALA A 56 3.63 -1.03 13.82
N ALA A 57 4.39 -2.07 13.45
CA ALA A 57 5.62 -1.92 12.66
C ALA A 57 5.33 -1.37 11.25
N ARG A 58 4.22 -1.77 10.63
CA ARG A 58 3.80 -1.24 9.33
C ARG A 58 3.28 0.18 9.44
N LEU A 59 2.49 0.50 10.48
CA LEU A 59 1.97 1.84 10.72
C LEU A 59 3.10 2.86 10.89
N VAL A 60 4.17 2.53 11.63
CA VAL A 60 5.36 3.40 11.77
C VAL A 60 5.98 3.75 10.41
N ARG A 61 5.99 2.82 9.46
CA ARG A 61 6.51 3.08 8.10
C ARG A 61 5.56 3.90 7.24
N ILE A 62 4.26 3.87 7.52
CA ILE A 62 3.24 4.59 6.75
C ILE A 62 3.12 6.03 7.23
N VAL A 63 2.94 6.25 8.54
CA VAL A 63 2.64 7.57 9.12
C VAL A 63 3.77 8.16 9.98
N GLY A 64 4.90 7.45 10.12
CA GLY A 64 5.98 7.83 11.03
C GLY A 64 5.75 7.39 12.48
N SER A 65 6.81 7.35 13.27
CA SER A 65 6.79 6.84 14.65
C SER A 65 5.91 7.66 15.60
N GLY A 66 5.98 9.00 15.50
CA GLY A 66 5.20 9.90 16.35
C GLY A 66 3.69 9.78 16.14
N ALA A 67 3.24 9.79 14.88
CA ALA A 67 1.83 9.61 14.56
C ALA A 67 1.37 8.19 14.92
N ALA A 68 2.15 7.16 14.60
CA ALA A 68 1.84 5.78 14.98
C ALA A 68 1.66 5.64 16.50
N LEU A 69 2.56 6.21 17.30
CA LEU A 69 2.46 6.18 18.76
C LEU A 69 1.16 6.85 19.24
N ARG A 70 0.80 8.03 18.71
CA ARG A 70 -0.45 8.72 19.06
C ARG A 70 -1.69 7.89 18.70
N LEU A 71 -1.70 7.27 17.52
CA LEU A 71 -2.83 6.47 17.06
C LEU A 71 -3.01 5.20 17.92
N LEU A 72 -1.92 4.50 18.22
CA LEU A 72 -1.93 3.24 18.98
C LEU A 72 -2.20 3.47 20.48
N SER A 73 -1.54 4.47 21.10
CA SER A 73 -1.69 4.75 22.53
C SER A 73 -2.98 5.49 22.87
N GLY A 74 -3.51 6.28 21.92
CA GLY A 74 -4.77 6.99 22.06
C GLY A 74 -6.00 6.21 21.60
N ALA A 75 -5.81 5.06 20.93
CA ALA A 75 -6.88 4.34 20.23
C ALA A 75 -7.76 5.27 19.37
N ALA A 76 -7.12 6.26 18.74
CA ALA A 76 -7.81 7.38 18.12
C ALA A 76 -8.54 6.92 16.84
N ARG A 77 -9.78 7.41 16.66
CA ARG A 77 -10.49 7.28 15.39
C ARG A 77 -9.75 8.06 14.31
N VAL A 78 -9.54 7.43 13.16
CA VAL A 78 -9.04 8.09 11.95
C VAL A 78 -10.13 7.99 10.89
N ASP A 79 -10.77 9.13 10.63
CA ASP A 79 -11.69 9.32 9.50
C ASP A 79 -10.92 9.54 8.18
N PRO A 80 -11.58 9.58 7.02
CA PRO A 80 -10.90 9.67 5.73
C PRO A 80 -10.06 10.94 5.55
N GLU A 81 -10.56 12.10 6.01
CA GLU A 81 -9.84 13.37 5.94
C GLU A 81 -8.54 13.33 6.76
N ARG A 82 -8.62 12.83 7.99
CA ARG A 82 -7.45 12.66 8.83
C ARG A 82 -6.51 11.60 8.28
N ALA A 83 -7.03 10.53 7.68
CA ALA A 83 -6.22 9.47 7.08
C ALA A 83 -5.38 10.01 5.90
N LEU A 84 -5.97 10.84 5.04
CA LEU A 84 -5.27 11.56 3.97
C LEU A 84 -4.17 12.47 4.54
N CYS A 85 -4.49 13.30 5.53
CA CYS A 85 -3.54 14.23 6.14
C CYS A 85 -2.35 13.51 6.79
N LEU A 86 -2.57 12.33 7.38
CA LEU A 86 -1.51 11.52 7.99
C LEU A 86 -0.71 10.69 6.98
N GLY A 87 -1.13 10.61 5.71
CA GLY A 87 -0.59 9.65 4.74
C GLY A 87 -0.98 8.20 5.05
N LEU A 88 -2.01 7.97 5.87
CA LEU A 88 -2.54 6.64 6.16
C LEU A 88 -3.37 6.10 5.00
N SER A 89 -4.01 6.96 4.21
CA SER A 89 -4.74 6.59 2.99
C SER A 89 -4.29 7.44 1.82
N GLU A 90 -4.36 6.88 0.62
CA GLU A 90 -3.98 7.57 -0.61
C GLU A 90 -5.12 8.44 -1.14
N GLU A 91 -6.38 8.00 -1.00
CA GLU A 91 -7.54 8.76 -1.47
C GLU A 91 -8.80 8.50 -0.63
N THR A 92 -9.66 9.52 -0.55
CA THR A 92 -11.05 9.36 -0.11
C THR A 92 -11.93 9.33 -1.34
N LEU A 93 -12.61 8.20 -1.54
CA LEU A 93 -13.53 8.00 -2.66
C LEU A 93 -14.81 8.81 -2.48
N SER A 94 -15.49 9.09 -3.58
CA SER A 94 -16.71 9.88 -3.59
C SER A 94 -17.94 9.02 -3.27
N SER A 95 -17.99 7.79 -3.80
CA SER A 95 -19.11 6.89 -3.54
C SER A 95 -19.07 6.31 -2.13
N SER A 96 -20.26 6.25 -1.51
CA SER A 96 -20.50 5.50 -0.26
C SER A 96 -21.30 4.22 -0.48
N ASP A 97 -21.70 3.93 -1.73
CA ASP A 97 -22.37 2.69 -2.11
C ASP A 97 -21.32 1.62 -2.47
N GLU A 98 -21.59 0.36 -2.12
CA GLU A 98 -20.56 -0.70 -2.22
C GLU A 98 -20.03 -0.91 -3.64
N ASN A 99 -20.93 -0.91 -4.62
CA ASN A 99 -20.58 -1.14 -6.02
C ASN A 99 -19.86 0.06 -6.62
N GLY A 100 -20.34 1.28 -6.35
CA GLY A 100 -19.74 2.52 -6.81
C GLY A 100 -18.34 2.72 -6.24
N ALA A 101 -18.15 2.48 -4.93
CA ALA A 101 -16.84 2.57 -4.29
C ALA A 101 -15.85 1.53 -4.86
N LEU A 102 -16.32 0.32 -5.18
CA LEU A 102 -15.48 -0.70 -5.82
C LEU A 102 -15.04 -0.30 -7.23
N GLU A 103 -15.95 0.24 -8.05
CA GLU A 103 -15.62 0.68 -9.41
C GLU A 103 -14.71 1.92 -9.41
N GLU A 104 -14.93 2.85 -8.48
CA GLU A 104 -14.05 4.00 -8.28
C GLU A 104 -12.65 3.55 -7.84
N ALA A 105 -12.55 2.60 -6.91
CA ALA A 105 -11.28 2.00 -6.49
C ALA A 105 -10.56 1.27 -7.64
N ARG A 106 -11.30 0.57 -8.51
CA ARG A 106 -10.74 -0.09 -9.70
C ARG A 106 -10.20 0.92 -10.71
N THR A 107 -10.94 2.00 -10.93
CA THR A 107 -10.52 3.10 -11.79
C THR A 107 -9.26 3.76 -11.25
N TRP A 108 -9.23 4.04 -9.95
CA TRP A 108 -8.05 4.57 -9.27
C TRP A 108 -6.84 3.64 -9.41
N LEU A 109 -7.05 2.33 -9.29
CA LEU A 109 -6.00 1.31 -9.40
C LEU A 109 -5.46 1.11 -10.82
N SER A 110 -6.23 1.46 -11.85
CA SER A 110 -5.88 1.11 -13.23
C SER A 110 -4.54 1.74 -13.64
N GLN A 111 -4.28 2.98 -13.22
CA GLN A 111 -3.02 3.68 -13.49
C GLN A 111 -1.77 2.98 -12.91
N TYR A 112 -1.93 2.13 -11.88
CA TYR A 112 -0.84 1.38 -11.25
C TYR A 112 -0.77 -0.08 -11.72
N THR A 113 -1.80 -0.56 -12.42
CA THR A 113 -1.91 -1.96 -12.86
C THR A 113 -1.91 -2.11 -14.38
N GLU A 114 -2.10 -1.01 -15.12
CA GLU A 114 -1.95 -0.95 -16.58
C GLU A 114 -0.49 -1.07 -17.02
N GLY A 115 -0.26 -1.89 -18.05
CA GLY A 115 1.05 -2.14 -18.63
C GLY A 115 1.56 -3.56 -18.42
N PRO A 116 2.84 -3.83 -18.68
CA PRO A 116 3.40 -5.17 -18.61
C PRO A 116 3.41 -5.69 -17.17
N ALA A 117 2.56 -6.66 -16.86
CA ALA A 117 2.43 -7.22 -15.51
C ALA A 117 3.77 -7.72 -14.94
N SER A 118 4.67 -8.29 -15.76
CA SER A 118 6.00 -8.72 -15.32
C SER A 118 6.84 -7.55 -14.78
N VAL A 119 6.76 -6.38 -15.42
CA VAL A 119 7.49 -5.17 -15.00
C VAL A 119 6.87 -4.58 -13.74
N ILE A 120 5.54 -4.51 -13.64
CA ILE A 120 4.85 -4.04 -12.42
C ILE A 120 5.22 -4.90 -11.21
N ARG A 121 5.26 -6.23 -11.39
CA ARG A 121 5.71 -7.17 -10.36
C ARG A 121 7.19 -6.97 -9.99
N ALA A 122 8.05 -6.68 -10.98
CA ALA A 122 9.45 -6.37 -10.74
C ALA A 122 9.62 -5.08 -9.92
N VAL A 123 8.92 -4.00 -10.28
CA VAL A 123 8.88 -2.74 -9.52
C VAL A 123 8.45 -2.99 -8.08
N LYS A 124 7.37 -3.75 -7.88
CA LYS A 124 6.90 -4.11 -6.54
C LYS A 124 7.97 -4.82 -5.71
N LYS A 125 8.72 -5.75 -6.31
CA LYS A 125 9.82 -6.44 -5.63
C LYS A 125 10.96 -5.50 -5.24
N VAL A 126 11.36 -4.58 -6.12
CA VAL A 126 12.40 -3.56 -5.83
C VAL A 126 11.98 -2.70 -4.64
N VAL A 127 10.76 -2.17 -4.65
CA VAL A 127 10.24 -1.31 -3.58
C VAL A 127 10.16 -2.08 -2.24
N THR A 128 9.70 -3.33 -2.27
CA THR A 128 9.64 -4.16 -1.06
C THR A 128 11.05 -4.47 -0.53
N ALA A 129 12.03 -4.75 -1.40
CA ALA A 129 13.41 -4.97 -1.00
C ALA A 129 14.01 -3.72 -0.33
N GLY A 130 13.81 -2.53 -0.91
CA GLY A 130 14.24 -1.26 -0.31
C GLY A 130 13.63 -0.97 1.06
N ARG A 131 12.43 -1.50 1.35
CA ARG A 131 11.77 -1.37 2.65
C ARG A 131 12.23 -2.38 3.70
N GLU A 132 12.67 -3.56 3.28
CA GLU A 132 12.95 -4.69 4.19
C GLU A 132 14.44 -4.96 4.40
N LEU A 133 15.30 -4.54 3.47
CA LEU A 133 16.73 -4.87 3.48
C LEU A 133 17.61 -3.65 3.83
N PRO A 134 18.82 -3.89 4.35
CA PRO A 134 19.87 -2.86 4.37
C PRO A 134 20.14 -2.34 2.96
N VAL A 135 20.48 -1.05 2.84
CA VAL A 135 20.64 -0.35 1.55
C VAL A 135 21.51 -1.12 0.57
N GLU A 136 22.66 -1.64 1.00
CA GLU A 136 23.57 -2.40 0.12
C GLU A 136 22.97 -3.71 -0.42
N ALA A 137 22.15 -4.39 0.38
CA ALA A 137 21.43 -5.58 -0.08
C ALA A 137 20.24 -5.21 -1.00
N ALA A 138 19.57 -4.09 -0.72
CA ALA A 138 18.49 -3.57 -1.56
C ALA A 138 19.01 -3.16 -2.95
N LEU A 139 20.14 -2.47 -3.03
CA LEU A 139 20.77 -2.06 -4.30
C LEU A 139 21.17 -3.25 -5.17
N ARG A 140 21.74 -4.29 -4.55
CA ARG A 140 22.05 -5.55 -5.28
C ARG A 140 20.79 -6.21 -5.80
N THR A 141 19.76 -6.32 -4.96
CA THR A 141 18.45 -6.89 -5.35
C THR A 141 17.81 -6.10 -6.50
N GLU A 142 17.89 -4.77 -6.47
CA GLU A 142 17.40 -3.89 -7.53
C GLU A 142 18.12 -4.16 -8.86
N LYS A 143 19.46 -4.23 -8.84
CA LYS A 143 20.27 -4.55 -10.01
C LYS A 143 19.90 -5.92 -10.61
N ASP A 144 19.76 -6.94 -9.77
CA ASP A 144 19.43 -8.29 -10.21
C ASP A 144 18.04 -8.32 -10.86
N ILE A 145 17.04 -7.69 -10.24
CA ILE A 145 15.69 -7.59 -10.79
C ILE A 145 15.68 -6.80 -12.10
N PHE A 146 16.40 -5.69 -12.17
CA PHE A 146 16.53 -4.89 -13.39
C PHE A 146 17.05 -5.75 -14.56
N GLY A 147 18.07 -6.59 -14.31
CA GLY A 147 18.59 -7.52 -15.30
C GLY A 147 17.55 -8.49 -15.88
N THR A 148 16.51 -8.84 -15.11
CA THR A 148 15.43 -9.74 -15.59
C THR A 148 14.45 -9.07 -16.56
N VAL A 149 14.34 -7.75 -16.53
CA VAL A 149 13.42 -6.98 -17.40
C VAL A 149 14.16 -6.26 -18.52
N TRP A 150 15.44 -5.95 -18.33
CA TRP A 150 16.29 -5.33 -19.36
C TRP A 150 16.45 -6.25 -20.57
N GLY A 151 16.15 -5.72 -21.74
CA GLY A 151 16.12 -6.50 -22.99
C GLY A 151 14.97 -7.53 -23.08
N GLY A 152 14.09 -7.61 -22.08
CA GLY A 152 12.93 -8.49 -22.08
C GLY A 152 11.84 -8.05 -23.08
N PRO A 153 10.82 -8.88 -23.34
CA PRO A 153 9.79 -8.60 -24.34
C PRO A 153 9.08 -7.25 -24.15
N ALA A 154 8.76 -6.91 -22.90
CA ALA A 154 8.14 -5.64 -22.54
C ALA A 154 9.03 -4.43 -22.86
N ASN A 155 10.34 -4.53 -22.57
CA ASN A 155 11.31 -3.48 -22.86
C ASN A 155 11.48 -3.27 -24.36
N LEU A 156 11.64 -4.36 -25.13
CA LEU A 156 11.77 -4.30 -26.59
C LEU A 156 10.53 -3.68 -27.25
N GLN A 157 9.32 -4.06 -26.81
CA GLN A 157 8.08 -3.46 -27.30
C GLN A 157 7.99 -1.95 -26.99
N ALA A 158 8.44 -1.54 -25.80
CA ALA A 158 8.47 -0.13 -25.42
C ALA A 158 9.41 0.68 -26.32
N LEU A 159 10.61 0.15 -26.61
CA LEU A 159 11.59 0.77 -27.51
C LEU A 159 11.06 0.95 -28.94
N VAL A 160 10.28 -0.02 -29.45
CA VAL A 160 9.64 0.08 -30.76
C VAL A 160 8.54 1.15 -30.77
N ARG A 161 7.72 1.23 -29.71
CA ARG A 161 6.60 2.19 -29.61
C ARG A 161 7.06 3.64 -29.40
N ARG A 162 8.25 3.86 -28.82
CA ARG A 162 8.82 5.19 -28.56
C ARG A 162 10.28 5.24 -29.03
N PRO A 163 10.54 5.46 -30.34
CA PRO A 163 11.90 5.45 -30.90
C PRO A 163 12.78 6.64 -30.46
N LYS A 164 12.32 7.52 -29.57
CA LYS A 164 13.03 8.74 -29.18
C LYS A 164 13.88 8.54 -27.92
N HIS A 165 15.06 7.99 -28.14
CA HIS A 165 16.34 8.35 -27.51
C HIS A 165 17.45 7.85 -28.45
N LYS A 166 17.60 8.51 -29.60
CA LYS A 166 18.84 8.50 -30.38
C LYS A 166 19.59 9.77 -30.06
#